data_AF-A0AAE0VTP0-F1
#
_entry.id   AF-A0AAE0VTP0-F1
#
_cell.length_a   1.000
_cell.length_b   1.000
_cell.length_c   1.000
_cell.angle_alpha   90.00
_cell.angle_beta   90.00
_cell.angle_gamma   90.00
#
_symmetry.space_group_name_H-M   'P 1'
#
loop_
_entity.id
_entity.type
_entity.pdbx_description
1 polymer ?
#
loop_
_entity_poly.entity_id
_entity_poly.type
_entity_poly.pdbx_seq_one_letter_code
_entity_poly.pdbx_strand_id
1 'polypeptide(L)'
;MYCGVLLDQGLLINRRKDEEEVTGVDEKIRDAFFPLPDNIDQWNPKEDEWSPLRQDDTPMIYMCATMWHENENEMTQILKSLFRMDEDQCARRNLQLFLGIRDPDYYEFEAHIFFDDAFEAHGDDDKFFKVNGHVKQLIRTINVAAGSVHNLGFKIPPPSKIDTPYGGQLLWRLPGGNKLIAHLKDKAKIRHRKRWSQVMYMYYFLGHKLMSLGGGKTRMKTIADNMFLLALDGDVDFQPSAVRLLVDRMKRNSNVGAACGRIHPIGSGLEISPFSKYICK
;
A
#
# COMPACT_ATOMS: atom_id res chain seq x y z
N MET A 1 0.19 40.95 -5.50
CA MET A 1 1.20 40.37 -4.59
C MET A 1 0.49 39.29 -3.77
N TYR A 2 0.71 38.01 -4.10
CA TYR A 2 -0.04 36.89 -3.52
C TYR A 2 0.71 36.39 -2.28
N CYS A 3 0.14 36.58 -1.09
CA CYS A 3 0.77 36.19 0.16
C CYS A 3 0.38 34.74 0.51
N GLY A 4 1.30 33.79 0.30
CA GLY A 4 1.08 32.36 0.56
C GLY A 4 0.84 32.01 2.04
N VAL A 5 1.27 32.87 2.96
CA VAL A 5 1.13 32.66 4.42
C VAL A 5 -0.34 32.69 4.87
N LEU A 6 -1.18 33.52 4.24
CA LEU A 6 -2.59 33.65 4.61
C LEU A 6 -3.45 32.47 4.12
N LEU A 7 -3.00 31.78 3.07
CA LEU A 7 -3.73 30.64 2.50
C LEU A 7 -3.59 29.39 3.38
N ASP A 8 -2.42 29.23 4.00
CA ASP A 8 -2.14 28.14 4.93
C ASP A 8 -2.92 28.32 6.26
N GLN A 9 -3.06 29.56 6.73
CA GLN A 9 -3.92 29.87 7.88
C GLN A 9 -5.41 29.66 7.57
N GLY A 10 -5.87 29.97 6.35
CA GLY A 10 -7.26 29.73 5.94
C GLY A 10 -7.64 28.24 5.87
N LEU A 11 -6.68 27.36 5.55
CA LEU A 11 -6.88 25.91 5.55
C LEU A 11 -7.00 25.31 6.96
N LEU A 12 -6.30 25.89 7.94
CA LEU A 12 -6.36 25.45 9.34
C LEU A 12 -7.69 25.85 10.02
N ILE A 13 -8.27 26.99 9.66
CA ILE A 13 -9.45 27.57 10.34
C ILE A 13 -10.78 26.98 9.85
N ASN A 14 -10.83 26.35 8.67
CA ASN A 14 -12.05 25.73 8.14
C ASN A 14 -12.29 24.28 8.63
N ARG A 15 -11.51 23.80 9.60
CA ARG A 15 -11.71 22.50 10.24
C ARG A 15 -12.82 22.61 11.29
N ARG A 16 -14.09 22.69 10.86
CA ARG A 16 -15.22 22.45 11.77
C ARG A 16 -15.18 20.97 12.18
N LYS A 17 -14.88 20.73 13.45
CA LYS A 17 -15.05 19.46 14.14
C LYS A 17 -16.53 19.31 14.49
N ASP A 18 -17.20 18.33 13.91
CA ASP A 18 -18.41 17.79 14.50
C ASP A 18 -17.98 16.65 15.43
N GLU A 19 -17.98 16.91 16.73
CA GLU A 19 -17.69 15.92 17.77
C GLU A 19 -18.98 15.16 18.10
N GLU A 20 -19.21 14.03 17.44
CA GLU A 20 -20.19 13.03 17.91
C GLU A 20 -19.47 12.01 18.80
N GLU A 21 -19.72 12.10 20.10
CA GLU A 21 -19.33 11.08 21.08
C GLU A 21 -20.13 9.79 20.83
N VAL A 22 -19.46 8.73 20.40
CA VAL A 22 -20.05 7.39 20.33
C VAL A 22 -19.78 6.68 21.65
N THR A 23 -20.80 6.60 22.49
CA THR A 23 -20.77 5.82 23.74
C THR A 23 -21.09 4.35 23.44
N GLY A 24 -20.14 3.46 23.76
CA GLY A 24 -20.35 2.01 23.72
C GLY A 24 -19.15 1.26 23.16
N VAL A 25 -18.15 0.96 24.00
CA VAL A 25 -17.05 0.04 23.64
C VAL A 25 -17.45 -1.36 24.09
N ASP A 26 -17.67 -2.26 23.13
CA ASP A 26 -17.91 -3.69 23.37
C ASP A 26 -16.70 -4.34 24.07
N GLU A 27 -16.95 -5.10 25.15
CA GLU A 27 -15.90 -5.74 25.96
C GLU A 27 -15.01 -6.72 25.19
N LYS A 28 -15.42 -7.15 23.98
CA LYS A 28 -14.63 -8.02 23.09
C LYS A 28 -13.37 -7.36 22.52
N ILE A 29 -13.26 -6.02 22.56
CA ILE A 29 -12.14 -5.28 21.95
C ILE A 29 -10.91 -5.23 22.88
N ARG A 30 -11.08 -5.50 24.19
CA ARG A 30 -9.98 -5.47 25.18
C ARG A 30 -8.92 -6.56 24.96
N ASP A 31 -9.29 -7.70 24.37
CA ASP A 31 -8.35 -8.79 24.07
C ASP A 31 -7.54 -8.57 22.79
N ALA A 32 -7.84 -7.52 22.03
CA ALA A 32 -7.18 -7.25 20.76
C ALA A 32 -5.88 -6.45 20.91
N PHE A 33 -5.05 -6.72 21.92
CA PHE A 33 -3.60 -6.63 21.64
C PHE A 33 -3.43 -7.56 20.44
N PHE A 34 -3.16 -7.03 19.27
CA PHE A 34 -2.47 -7.80 18.24
C PHE A 34 -1.00 -7.63 18.60
N PRO A 35 -0.44 -8.42 19.55
CA PRO A 35 0.96 -8.72 19.38
C PRO A 35 1.08 -9.30 17.97
N LEU A 36 2.22 -9.11 17.32
CA LEU A 36 2.63 -10.05 16.30
C LEU A 36 2.22 -11.45 16.79
N PRO A 37 1.34 -12.20 16.10
CA PRO A 37 0.87 -13.46 16.64
C PRO A 37 2.13 -14.28 16.92
N ASP A 38 2.31 -14.71 18.17
CA ASP A 38 3.44 -15.54 18.59
C ASP A 38 3.52 -16.85 17.77
N ASN A 39 2.48 -17.16 16.97
CA ASN A 39 2.46 -18.22 15.97
C ASN A 39 2.00 -17.73 14.59
N ILE A 40 2.99 -17.54 13.71
CA ILE A 40 2.84 -17.23 12.28
C ILE A 40 2.22 -18.40 11.49
N ASP A 41 2.22 -19.62 12.04
CA ASP A 41 1.73 -20.84 11.40
C ASP A 41 0.21 -20.92 11.21
N GLN A 42 -0.56 -19.97 11.75
CA GLN A 42 -2.03 -19.88 11.56
C GLN A 42 -2.47 -18.78 10.59
N TRP A 43 -1.55 -18.03 9.98
CA TRP A 43 -1.96 -16.99 9.05
C TRP A 43 -2.55 -17.59 7.77
N ASN A 44 -3.85 -17.42 7.56
CA ASN A 44 -4.54 -17.80 6.33
C ASN A 44 -4.73 -16.56 5.44
N PRO A 45 -3.96 -16.42 4.35
CA PRO A 45 -4.06 -15.29 3.42
C PRO A 45 -5.46 -14.98 2.90
N LYS A 46 -6.32 -16.01 2.85
CA LYS A 46 -7.68 -15.97 2.28
C LYS A 46 -8.77 -15.59 3.30
N GLU A 47 -8.51 -15.71 4.60
CA GLU A 47 -9.53 -15.49 5.64
C GLU A 47 -9.29 -14.20 6.44
N ASP A 48 -8.03 -13.81 6.68
CA ASP A 48 -7.68 -12.56 7.37
C ASP A 48 -7.62 -11.40 6.36
N GLU A 49 -8.76 -11.02 5.79
CA GLU A 49 -8.77 -9.99 4.75
C GLU A 49 -8.56 -8.57 5.29
N TRP A 50 -9.22 -8.18 6.39
CA TRP A 50 -9.31 -6.78 6.80
C TRP A 50 -9.32 -6.59 8.32
N SER A 51 -9.01 -5.36 8.77
CA SER A 51 -9.14 -5.03 10.18
C SER A 51 -10.62 -5.01 10.59
N PRO A 52 -10.96 -5.30 11.86
CA PRO A 52 -12.34 -5.24 12.33
C PRO A 52 -12.94 -3.82 12.25
N LEU A 53 -12.10 -2.78 12.09
CA LEU A 53 -12.53 -1.40 11.92
C LEU A 53 -13.03 -1.10 10.51
N ARG A 54 -12.80 -1.98 9.53
CA ARG A 54 -13.16 -1.72 8.14
C ARG A 54 -14.67 -1.66 7.96
N GLN A 55 -15.12 -0.51 7.48
CA GLN A 55 -16.47 -0.30 6.97
C GLN A 55 -16.44 0.00 5.47
N ASP A 56 -17.58 -0.07 4.80
CA ASP A 56 -17.67 0.19 3.34
C ASP A 56 -17.30 1.66 2.98
N ASP A 57 -17.37 2.57 3.94
CA ASP A 57 -16.98 3.98 3.82
C ASP A 57 -15.52 4.25 4.24
N THR A 58 -14.82 3.25 4.77
CA THR A 58 -13.43 3.40 5.21
C THR A 58 -12.52 3.54 3.98
N PRO A 59 -11.69 4.59 3.89
CA PRO A 59 -10.74 4.77 2.79
C PRO A 59 -9.78 3.58 2.68
N MET A 60 -9.71 2.97 1.50
CA MET A 60 -8.77 1.92 1.18
C MET A 60 -7.74 2.42 0.16
N ILE A 61 -6.46 2.32 0.49
CA ILE A 61 -5.34 2.74 -0.36
C ILE A 61 -4.58 1.51 -0.87
N TYR A 62 -4.68 1.25 -2.17
CA TYR A 62 -3.85 0.26 -2.86
C TYR A 62 -2.58 0.91 -3.37
N MET A 63 -1.46 0.65 -2.71
CA MET A 63 -0.16 1.20 -3.09
C MET A 63 0.50 0.29 -4.12
N CYS A 64 0.74 0.79 -5.33
CA CYS A 64 1.20 0.00 -6.46
C CYS A 64 2.55 0.51 -6.94
N ALA A 65 3.61 -0.19 -6.56
CA ALA A 65 4.95 0.05 -7.07
C ALA A 65 5.21 -0.84 -8.28
N THR A 66 5.87 -0.32 -9.32
CA THR A 66 6.41 -1.15 -10.41
C THR A 66 7.91 -1.26 -10.29
N MET A 67 8.43 -2.48 -10.37
CA MET A 67 9.85 -2.82 -10.25
C MET A 67 10.32 -3.68 -11.43
N TRP A 68 11.60 -3.57 -11.79
CA TRP A 68 12.29 -4.47 -12.72
C TRP A 68 13.75 -4.70 -12.31
N HIS A 69 14.63 -3.75 -12.64
CA HIS A 69 16.08 -3.81 -12.41
C HIS A 69 16.53 -2.73 -11.42
N GLU A 70 15.73 -2.46 -10.40
CA GLU A 70 16.12 -1.51 -9.36
C GLU A 70 17.35 -2.00 -8.59
N ASN A 71 18.14 -1.04 -8.15
CA ASN A 71 19.26 -1.27 -7.26
C ASN A 71 18.80 -1.51 -5.82
N GLU A 72 19.68 -2.05 -5.00
CA GLU A 72 19.36 -2.39 -3.60
C GLU A 72 18.89 -1.17 -2.81
N ASN A 73 19.51 -0.01 -3.05
CA ASN A 73 19.17 1.25 -2.41
C ASN A 73 17.77 1.75 -2.81
N GLU A 74 17.42 1.67 -4.10
CA GLU A 74 16.12 2.09 -4.63
C GLU A 74 15.00 1.22 -4.04
N MET A 75 15.17 -0.12 -4.09
CA MET A 75 14.23 -1.06 -3.47
C MET A 75 14.08 -0.79 -1.97
N THR A 76 15.19 -0.52 -1.28
CA THR A 76 15.19 -0.24 0.15
C THR A 76 14.46 1.07 0.48
N GLN A 77 14.59 2.11 -0.34
CA GLN A 77 13.93 3.41 -0.12
C GLN A 77 12.40 3.29 -0.18
N ILE A 78 11.86 2.63 -1.20
CA ILE A 78 10.41 2.43 -1.30
C ILE A 78 9.89 1.49 -0.21
N LEU A 79 10.63 0.42 0.12
CA LEU A 79 10.27 -0.47 1.22
C LEU A 79 10.23 0.28 2.56
N LYS A 80 11.21 1.15 2.84
CA LYS A 80 11.18 2.01 4.04
C LYS A 80 9.92 2.88 4.08
N SER A 81 9.50 3.45 2.95
CA SER A 81 8.27 4.23 2.88
C SER A 81 7.03 3.38 3.18
N LEU A 82 6.99 2.12 2.71
CA LEU A 82 5.92 1.17 3.03
C LEU A 82 5.91 0.77 4.52
N PHE A 83 7.06 0.56 5.14
CA PHE A 83 7.15 0.28 6.59
C PHE A 83 6.71 1.48 7.44
N ARG A 84 7.04 2.72 7.03
CA ARG A 84 6.54 3.93 7.72
C ARG A 84 5.01 4.06 7.63
N MET A 85 4.42 3.67 6.49
CA MET A 85 2.96 3.61 6.33
C MET A 85 2.34 2.55 7.24
N ASP A 86 2.97 1.38 7.33
CA ASP A 86 2.53 0.28 8.19
C ASP A 86 2.51 0.69 9.67
N GLU A 87 3.56 1.39 10.12
CA GLU A 87 3.64 1.95 11.47
C GLU A 87 2.57 3.01 11.74
N ASP A 88 2.35 3.98 10.83
CA ASP A 88 1.33 5.03 10.99
C ASP A 88 -0.09 4.43 11.06
N GLN A 89 -0.41 3.49 10.18
CA GLN A 89 -1.73 2.85 10.21
C GLN A 89 -1.91 2.00 11.48
N CYS A 90 -0.89 1.24 11.89
CA CYS A 90 -0.94 0.44 13.11
C CYS A 90 -1.21 1.32 14.33
N ALA A 91 -0.50 2.45 14.44
CA ALA A 91 -0.71 3.41 15.51
C ALA A 91 -2.16 3.94 15.53
N ARG A 92 -2.71 4.36 14.38
CA ARG A 92 -4.10 4.85 14.27
C ARG A 92 -5.15 3.79 14.58
N ARG A 93 -4.93 2.56 14.10
CA ARG A 93 -5.80 1.41 14.39
C ARG A 93 -5.85 1.14 15.89
N ASN A 94 -4.69 1.13 16.54
CA ASN A 94 -4.58 0.91 17.98
C ASN A 94 -5.24 2.05 18.77
N LEU A 95 -5.09 3.31 18.36
CA LEU A 95 -5.78 4.43 19.01
C LEU A 95 -7.31 4.25 18.98
N GLN A 96 -7.87 3.81 17.87
CA GLN A 96 -9.32 3.58 17.76
C GLN A 96 -9.79 2.37 18.56
N LEU A 97 -9.08 1.24 18.48
CA LEU A 97 -9.49 0.01 19.16
C LEU A 97 -9.32 0.12 20.68
N PHE A 98 -8.20 0.64 21.17
CA PHE A 98 -7.90 0.62 22.60
C PHE A 98 -8.37 1.86 23.35
N LEU A 99 -8.27 3.05 22.73
CA LEU A 99 -8.66 4.29 23.40
C LEU A 99 -10.07 4.74 23.02
N GLY A 100 -10.73 4.08 22.07
CA GLY A 100 -12.07 4.44 21.60
C GLY A 100 -12.12 5.80 20.89
N ILE A 101 -10.96 6.38 20.54
CA ILE A 101 -10.88 7.70 19.90
C ILE A 101 -11.11 7.51 18.40
N ARG A 102 -12.24 8.00 17.88
CA ARG A 102 -12.53 7.98 16.44
C ARG A 102 -11.56 8.89 15.69
N ASP A 103 -10.70 8.30 14.86
CA ASP A 103 -9.81 9.06 13.96
C ASP A 103 -10.54 9.33 12.62
N PRO A 104 -10.92 10.58 12.32
CA PRO A 104 -11.58 10.91 11.05
C PRO A 104 -10.67 10.71 9.83
N ASP A 105 -9.36 10.69 10.04
CA ASP A 105 -8.35 10.51 9.00
C ASP A 105 -7.88 9.04 8.89
N TYR A 106 -8.58 8.10 9.52
CA TYR A 106 -8.26 6.67 9.40
C TYR A 106 -8.36 6.19 7.96
N TYR A 107 -7.42 5.33 7.59
CA TYR A 107 -7.37 4.66 6.31
C TYR A 107 -6.86 3.23 6.49
N GLU A 108 -7.21 2.36 5.56
CA GLU A 108 -6.55 1.08 5.39
C GLU A 108 -5.66 1.12 4.14
N PHE A 109 -4.58 0.33 4.13
CA PHE A 109 -3.79 0.18 2.92
C PHE A 109 -3.32 -1.26 2.70
N GLU A 110 -3.13 -1.60 1.42
CA GLU A 110 -2.51 -2.84 0.96
C GLU A 110 -1.36 -2.46 0.01
N ALA A 111 -0.18 -3.02 0.23
CA ALA A 111 1.00 -2.72 -0.58
C ALA A 111 1.20 -3.79 -1.66
N HIS A 112 1.36 -3.36 -2.91
CA HIS A 112 1.56 -4.20 -4.08
C HIS A 112 2.80 -3.78 -4.86
N ILE A 113 3.69 -4.73 -5.11
CA ILE A 113 4.90 -4.55 -5.93
C ILE A 113 4.73 -5.41 -7.18
N PHE A 114 4.65 -4.78 -8.35
CA PHE A 114 4.59 -5.46 -9.64
C PHE A 114 6.00 -5.60 -10.19
N PHE A 115 6.53 -6.82 -10.13
CA PHE A 115 7.90 -7.15 -10.53
C PHE A 115 7.90 -7.68 -11.98
N ASP A 116 8.41 -6.86 -12.91
CA ASP A 116 8.61 -7.26 -14.30
C ASP A 116 9.80 -8.23 -14.43
N ASP A 117 9.69 -9.22 -15.33
CA ASP A 117 10.77 -10.17 -15.67
C ASP A 117 11.36 -10.90 -14.45
N ALA A 118 10.46 -11.46 -13.63
CA ALA A 118 10.80 -12.03 -12.32
C ALA A 118 11.48 -13.41 -12.38
N PHE A 119 11.46 -14.08 -13.52
CA PHE A 119 11.90 -15.47 -13.68
C PHE A 119 13.09 -15.58 -14.65
N GLU A 120 13.97 -16.54 -14.39
CA GLU A 120 15.01 -16.93 -15.33
C GLU A 120 14.37 -17.60 -16.57
N ALA A 121 15.08 -17.56 -17.71
CA ALA A 121 14.62 -18.25 -18.92
C ALA A 121 14.48 -19.75 -18.63
N HIS A 122 13.32 -20.31 -18.98
CA HIS A 122 12.95 -21.69 -18.70
C HIS A 122 12.25 -22.26 -19.94
N GLY A 123 12.36 -23.57 -20.15
CA GLY A 123 11.64 -24.26 -21.21
C GLY A 123 10.20 -24.59 -20.81
N ASP A 124 9.35 -24.94 -21.77
CA ASP A 124 7.95 -25.32 -21.51
C ASP A 124 7.83 -26.57 -20.60
N ASP A 125 8.88 -27.40 -20.54
CA ASP A 125 8.95 -28.63 -19.71
C ASP A 125 9.47 -28.40 -18.28
N ASP A 126 9.95 -27.20 -17.95
CA ASP A 126 10.51 -26.90 -16.63
C ASP A 126 9.38 -26.68 -15.60
N LYS A 127 9.17 -27.68 -14.74
CA LYS A 127 8.16 -27.64 -13.67
C LYS A 127 8.51 -26.68 -12.52
N PHE A 128 9.75 -26.21 -12.44
CA PHE A 128 10.24 -25.36 -11.34
C PHE A 128 10.84 -24.06 -11.89
N PHE A 129 10.03 -23.01 -11.89
CA PHE A 129 10.50 -21.67 -12.29
C PHE A 129 11.49 -21.12 -11.26
N LYS A 130 12.69 -20.78 -11.71
CA LYS A 130 13.71 -20.14 -10.85
C LYS A 130 13.57 -18.62 -10.92
N VAL A 131 13.46 -17.98 -9.76
CA VAL A 131 13.37 -16.51 -9.68
C VAL A 131 14.72 -15.86 -9.99
N ASN A 132 14.66 -14.71 -10.66
CA ASN A 132 15.81 -13.89 -11.03
C ASN A 132 16.56 -13.36 -9.77
N GLY A 133 17.83 -12.99 -9.93
CA GLY A 133 18.67 -12.38 -8.90
C GLY A 133 18.05 -11.12 -8.28
N HIS A 134 17.31 -10.32 -9.06
CA HIS A 134 16.65 -9.12 -8.54
C HIS A 134 15.48 -9.44 -7.59
N VAL A 135 14.74 -10.54 -7.80
CA VAL A 135 13.71 -10.98 -6.85
C VAL A 135 14.36 -11.46 -5.55
N LYS A 136 15.50 -12.15 -5.63
CA LYS A 136 16.31 -12.52 -4.45
C LYS A 136 16.88 -11.29 -3.74
N GLN A 137 17.17 -10.21 -4.46
CA GLN A 137 17.55 -8.93 -3.89
C GLN A 137 16.38 -8.31 -3.13
N LEU A 138 15.17 -8.30 -3.70
CA LEU A 138 13.95 -7.80 -3.04
C LEU A 138 13.69 -8.52 -1.69
N ILE A 139 13.81 -9.85 -1.66
CA ILE A 139 13.63 -10.63 -0.43
C ILE A 139 14.65 -10.21 0.65
N ARG A 140 15.89 -9.89 0.26
CA ARG A 140 16.94 -9.44 1.19
C ARG A 140 16.68 -8.01 1.67
N THR A 141 16.29 -7.10 0.78
CA THR A 141 16.05 -5.69 1.12
C THR A 141 14.87 -5.49 2.06
N ILE A 142 13.88 -6.39 2.05
CA ILE A 142 12.76 -6.36 3.02
C ILE A 142 13.27 -6.39 4.46
N ASN A 143 14.21 -7.28 4.79
CA ASN A 143 14.78 -7.37 6.14
C ASN A 143 15.62 -6.13 6.48
N VAL A 144 16.36 -5.59 5.51
CA VAL A 144 17.18 -4.38 5.69
C VAL A 144 16.29 -3.16 5.95
N ALA A 145 15.22 -3.00 5.17
CA ALA A 145 14.26 -1.91 5.33
C ALA A 145 13.51 -2.00 6.66
N ALA A 146 13.08 -3.20 7.07
CA ALA A 146 12.43 -3.42 8.35
C ALA A 146 13.32 -3.03 9.53
N GLY A 147 14.59 -3.47 9.52
CA GLY A 147 15.56 -3.12 10.56
C GLY A 147 15.85 -1.62 10.65
N SER A 148 15.80 -0.92 9.51
CA SER A 148 16.04 0.53 9.46
C SER A 148 14.88 1.38 9.97
N VAL A 149 13.64 0.88 9.94
CA VAL A 149 12.45 1.63 10.39
C VAL A 149 12.11 1.30 11.83
N HIS A 150 12.08 0.01 12.18
CA HIS A 150 11.62 -0.43 13.50
C HIS A 150 12.71 -0.48 14.59
N ASN A 151 13.97 -0.14 14.28
CA ASN A 151 15.12 -0.05 15.22
C ASN A 151 15.34 -1.28 16.13
N LEU A 152 14.69 -2.39 15.85
CA LEU A 152 14.72 -3.64 16.59
C LEU A 152 15.12 -4.74 15.61
N GLY A 153 15.83 -5.76 16.09
CA GLY A 153 16.32 -6.89 15.29
C GLY A 153 15.24 -7.82 14.74
N PHE A 154 14.10 -7.28 14.32
CA PHE A 154 13.00 -8.00 13.71
C PHE A 154 13.45 -8.62 12.39
N LYS A 155 13.41 -9.95 12.34
CA LYS A 155 13.44 -10.70 11.09
C LYS A 155 12.00 -10.94 10.67
N ILE A 156 11.64 -10.44 9.49
CA ILE A 156 10.32 -10.70 8.92
C ILE A 156 10.31 -12.16 8.46
N PRO A 157 9.21 -12.91 8.73
CA PRO A 157 9.09 -14.27 8.24
C PRO A 157 9.21 -14.34 6.71
N PRO A 158 9.65 -15.48 6.18
CA PRO A 158 9.68 -15.68 4.73
C PRO A 158 8.28 -15.53 4.13
N PRO A 159 8.17 -15.09 2.86
CA PRO A 159 6.88 -14.91 2.21
C PRO A 159 6.17 -16.24 1.93
N SER A 160 4.84 -16.20 2.00
CA SER A 160 3.99 -17.23 1.42
C SER A 160 4.02 -17.13 -0.11
N LYS A 161 4.18 -18.27 -0.79
CA LYS A 161 4.26 -18.34 -2.25
C LYS A 161 2.93 -18.82 -2.80
N ILE A 162 2.37 -18.09 -3.75
CA ILE A 162 1.09 -18.43 -4.40
C ILE A 162 1.31 -18.42 -5.90
N ASP A 163 0.98 -19.53 -6.56
CA ASP A 163 1.03 -19.62 -8.02
C ASP A 163 -0.14 -18.87 -8.63
N THR A 164 0.13 -18.09 -9.67
CA THR A 164 -0.89 -17.30 -10.36
C THR A 164 -0.82 -17.46 -11.88
N PRO A 165 -1.91 -17.20 -12.62
CA PRO A 165 -1.92 -17.37 -14.07
C PRO A 165 -0.86 -16.55 -14.83
N TYR A 166 -0.38 -15.44 -14.24
CA TYR A 166 0.62 -14.55 -14.84
C TYR A 166 2.05 -14.79 -14.34
N GLY A 167 2.27 -15.78 -13.46
CA GLY A 167 3.56 -16.05 -12.84
C GLY A 167 3.37 -16.54 -11.40
N GLY A 168 3.68 -15.68 -10.44
CA GLY A 168 3.52 -16.01 -9.02
C GLY A 168 3.32 -14.79 -8.14
N GLN A 169 3.05 -15.02 -6.87
CA GLN A 169 2.94 -13.99 -5.85
C GLN A 169 3.77 -14.39 -4.63
N LEU A 170 4.47 -13.41 -4.09
CA LEU A 170 5.09 -13.48 -2.77
C LEU A 170 4.30 -12.58 -1.85
N LEU A 171 3.88 -13.14 -0.72
CA LEU A 171 3.00 -12.49 0.21
C LEU A 171 3.67 -12.42 1.58
N TRP A 172 3.84 -11.20 2.09
CA TRP A 172 4.35 -10.91 3.43
C TRP A 172 3.28 -10.26 4.29
N ARG A 173 3.34 -10.55 5.58
CA ARG A 173 2.63 -9.81 6.62
C ARG A 173 3.61 -8.85 7.27
N LEU A 174 3.33 -7.56 7.18
CA LEU A 174 4.12 -6.50 7.78
C LEU A 174 3.90 -6.46 9.30
N PRO A 175 4.82 -5.86 10.08
CA PRO A 175 4.73 -5.82 11.53
C PRO A 175 3.44 -5.18 12.09
N GLY A 176 2.93 -4.15 11.43
CA GLY A 176 1.66 -3.48 11.72
C GLY A 176 0.40 -4.25 11.28
N GLY A 177 0.59 -5.47 10.75
CA GLY A 177 -0.48 -6.38 10.36
C GLY A 177 -1.01 -6.17 8.94
N ASN A 178 -0.45 -5.25 8.16
CA ASN A 178 -0.84 -5.03 6.78
C ASN A 178 -0.15 -6.01 5.82
N LYS A 179 -0.72 -6.16 4.62
CA LYS A 179 -0.20 -7.08 3.60
C LYS A 179 0.73 -6.36 2.64
N LEU A 180 1.85 -7.00 2.34
CA LEU A 180 2.74 -6.65 1.24
C LEU A 180 2.74 -7.80 0.24
N ILE A 181 2.37 -7.52 -1.01
CA ILE A 181 2.23 -8.51 -2.08
C ILE A 181 3.16 -8.15 -3.23
N ALA A 182 4.17 -8.97 -3.51
CA ALA A 182 4.91 -8.88 -4.74
C ALA A 182 4.31 -9.79 -5.80
N HIS A 183 3.80 -9.20 -6.87
CA HIS A 183 3.34 -9.87 -8.07
C HIS A 183 4.54 -10.13 -8.99
N LEU A 184 4.95 -11.39 -9.07
CA LEU A 184 6.05 -11.84 -9.93
C LEU A 184 5.52 -12.12 -11.33
N LYS A 185 5.86 -11.27 -12.30
CA LYS A 185 5.41 -11.41 -13.68
C LYS A 185 6.36 -12.29 -14.47
N ASP A 186 5.80 -13.28 -15.13
CA ASP A 186 6.51 -14.11 -16.09
C ASP A 186 6.42 -13.51 -17.50
N LYS A 187 7.57 -13.21 -18.08
CA LYS A 187 7.69 -12.62 -19.42
C LYS A 187 7.12 -13.52 -20.52
N ALA A 188 7.08 -14.83 -20.31
CA ALA A 188 6.47 -15.77 -21.25
C ALA A 188 4.93 -15.70 -21.23
N LYS A 189 4.34 -15.41 -20.06
CA LYS A 189 2.88 -15.45 -19.84
C LYS A 189 2.21 -14.08 -20.01
N ILE A 190 2.85 -13.01 -19.55
CA ILE A 190 2.27 -11.66 -19.54
C ILE A 190 3.20 -10.64 -20.17
N ARG A 191 2.61 -9.59 -20.76
CA ARG A 191 3.37 -8.45 -21.27
C ARG A 191 4.13 -7.76 -20.12
N HIS A 192 5.44 -7.61 -20.32
CA HIS A 192 6.35 -6.91 -19.41
C HIS A 192 6.44 -5.42 -19.77
N ARG A 193 7.12 -4.62 -18.94
CA ARG A 193 7.34 -3.15 -18.99
C ARG A 193 6.35 -2.36 -18.12
N LYS A 194 6.81 -1.20 -17.66
CA LYS A 194 6.08 -0.26 -16.76
C LYS A 194 4.62 -0.02 -17.18
N ARG A 195 4.35 0.31 -18.45
CA ARG A 195 2.97 0.57 -18.92
C ARG A 195 2.07 -0.66 -18.82
N TRP A 196 2.57 -1.86 -19.10
CA TRP A 196 1.79 -3.10 -18.99
C TRP A 196 1.58 -3.49 -17.53
N SER A 197 2.54 -3.21 -16.66
CA SER A 197 2.38 -3.34 -15.21
C SER A 197 1.27 -2.41 -14.68
N GLN A 198 1.17 -1.20 -15.23
CA GLN A 198 0.07 -0.28 -14.91
C GLN A 198 -1.30 -0.82 -15.34
N VAL A 199 -1.40 -1.34 -16.55
CA VAL A 199 -2.63 -1.99 -17.02
C VAL A 199 -2.99 -3.19 -16.14
N MET A 200 -1.99 -4.01 -15.77
CA MET A 200 -2.20 -5.20 -14.96
C MET A 200 -2.83 -4.89 -13.60
N TYR A 201 -2.32 -3.88 -12.87
CA TYR A 201 -2.88 -3.58 -11.56
C TYR A 201 -4.31 -3.01 -11.68
N MET A 202 -4.62 -2.25 -12.73
CA MET A 202 -5.99 -1.76 -12.96
C MET A 202 -6.96 -2.94 -13.14
N TYR A 203 -6.58 -3.93 -13.95
CA TYR A 203 -7.37 -5.16 -14.12
C TYR A 203 -7.46 -5.99 -12.83
N TYR A 204 -6.38 -6.04 -12.05
CA TYR A 204 -6.37 -6.76 -10.78
C TYR A 204 -7.32 -6.14 -9.74
N PHE A 205 -7.31 -4.82 -9.57
CA PHE A 205 -8.18 -4.17 -8.58
C PHE A 205 -9.61 -4.03 -9.07
N LEU A 206 -9.82 -3.49 -10.27
CA LEU A 206 -11.17 -3.25 -10.80
C LEU A 206 -11.86 -4.55 -11.22
N GLY A 207 -11.12 -5.46 -11.85
CA GLY A 207 -11.69 -6.68 -12.40
C GLY A 207 -11.73 -7.85 -11.42
N HIS A 208 -10.66 -8.07 -10.65
CA HIS A 208 -10.59 -9.22 -9.74
C HIS A 208 -11.03 -8.85 -8.32
N LYS A 209 -10.38 -7.90 -7.64
CA LYS A 209 -10.71 -7.58 -6.23
C LYS A 209 -12.11 -6.97 -6.08
N LEU A 210 -12.44 -5.92 -6.85
CA LEU A 210 -13.72 -5.21 -6.71
C LEU A 210 -14.92 -6.10 -7.06
N MET A 211 -14.81 -6.89 -8.12
CA MET A 211 -15.89 -7.83 -8.52
C MET A 211 -16.02 -9.02 -7.56
N SER A 212 -14.92 -9.45 -6.92
CA SER A 212 -14.95 -10.53 -5.94
C SER A 212 -15.61 -10.15 -4.62
N LEU A 213 -15.65 -8.86 -4.26
CA LEU A 213 -16.32 -8.37 -3.05
C LEU A 213 -17.84 -8.65 -3.06
N GLY A 214 -18.44 -8.80 -4.26
CA GLY A 214 -19.85 -9.09 -4.41
C GLY A 214 -20.78 -8.02 -3.84
N GLY A 215 -22.09 -8.13 -4.13
CA GLY A 215 -23.11 -7.26 -3.53
C GLY A 215 -23.86 -6.35 -4.50
N GLY A 216 -24.81 -5.59 -3.95
CA GLY A 216 -25.66 -4.69 -4.74
C GLY A 216 -24.91 -3.50 -5.32
N LYS A 217 -25.40 -2.96 -6.45
CA LYS A 217 -24.79 -1.82 -7.17
C LYS A 217 -24.50 -0.61 -6.26
N THR A 218 -25.37 -0.33 -5.30
CA THR A 218 -25.21 0.78 -4.35
C THR A 218 -24.02 0.58 -3.43
N ARG A 219 -23.86 -0.63 -2.88
CA ARG A 219 -22.72 -0.98 -2.02
C ARG A 219 -21.40 -0.91 -2.78
N MET A 220 -21.39 -1.46 -3.99
CA MET A 220 -20.19 -1.45 -4.83
C MET A 220 -19.77 -0.03 -5.21
N LYS A 221 -20.74 0.87 -5.40
CA LYS A 221 -20.47 2.29 -5.61
C LYS A 221 -19.82 2.93 -4.39
N THR A 222 -20.33 2.70 -3.18
CA THR A 222 -19.73 3.22 -1.93
C THR A 222 -18.29 2.75 -1.75
N ILE A 223 -18.03 1.47 -1.98
CA ILE A 223 -16.68 0.89 -1.86
C ILE A 223 -15.75 1.50 -2.92
N ALA A 224 -16.20 1.60 -4.17
CA ALA A 224 -15.43 2.22 -5.23
C ALA A 224 -15.15 3.71 -4.94
N ASP A 225 -16.10 4.42 -4.32
CA ASP A 225 -15.93 5.82 -3.96
C ASP A 225 -14.89 6.07 -2.86
N ASN A 226 -14.54 5.03 -2.08
CA ASN A 226 -13.54 5.06 -1.02
C ASN A 226 -12.30 4.23 -1.34
N MET A 227 -12.19 3.70 -2.56
CA MET A 227 -11.02 2.99 -3.04
C MET A 227 -10.08 3.98 -3.75
N PHE A 228 -8.81 4.00 -3.32
CA PHE A 228 -7.77 4.85 -3.88
C PHE A 228 -6.61 4.00 -4.34
N LEU A 229 -6.09 4.29 -5.52
CA LEU A 229 -4.93 3.63 -6.08
C LEU A 229 -3.76 4.59 -6.11
N LEU A 230 -2.70 4.31 -5.36
CA LEU A 230 -1.49 5.11 -5.35
C LEU A 230 -0.43 4.47 -6.25
N ALA A 231 -0.17 5.07 -7.42
CA ALA A 231 0.84 4.58 -8.34
C ALA A 231 2.24 5.13 -7.98
N LEU A 232 3.18 4.23 -7.72
CA LEU A 232 4.55 4.51 -7.27
C LEU A 232 5.58 3.96 -8.27
N ASP A 233 6.71 4.66 -8.41
CA ASP A 233 7.88 4.16 -9.14
C ASP A 233 8.90 3.55 -8.16
N GLY A 234 9.85 2.75 -8.63
CA GLY A 234 10.84 2.07 -7.80
C GLY A 234 11.77 2.98 -6.99
N ASP A 235 11.77 4.29 -7.27
CA ASP A 235 12.71 5.30 -6.75
C ASP A 235 12.06 6.35 -5.82
N VAL A 236 10.86 6.07 -5.29
CA VAL A 236 10.15 7.03 -4.44
C VAL A 236 10.51 6.85 -2.96
N ASP A 237 10.79 7.96 -2.30
CA ASP A 237 10.70 8.08 -0.84
C ASP A 237 9.54 9.01 -0.47
N PHE A 238 8.68 8.60 0.44
CA PHE A 238 7.55 9.41 0.91
C PHE A 238 7.22 9.13 2.38
N GLN A 239 6.40 10.03 2.94
CA GLN A 239 5.93 9.97 4.31
C GLN A 239 4.40 9.79 4.34
N PRO A 240 3.84 9.16 5.39
CA PRO A 240 2.39 8.97 5.52
C PRO A 240 1.58 10.27 5.43
N SER A 241 2.15 11.38 5.93
CA SER A 241 1.54 12.71 5.82
C SER A 241 1.30 13.16 4.37
N ALA A 242 2.17 12.80 3.44
CA ALA A 242 2.02 13.12 2.02
C ALA A 242 0.88 12.32 1.38
N VAL A 243 0.75 11.04 1.72
CA VAL A 243 -0.35 10.18 1.24
C VAL A 243 -1.68 10.69 1.76
N ARG A 244 -1.75 11.07 3.04
CA ARG A 244 -2.96 11.67 3.63
C ARG A 244 -3.39 12.94 2.91
N LEU A 245 -2.45 13.83 2.59
CA LEU A 245 -2.76 15.05 1.84
C LEU A 245 -3.36 14.75 0.46
N LEU A 246 -2.87 13.71 -0.22
CA LEU A 246 -3.42 13.26 -1.50
C LEU A 246 -4.85 12.73 -1.33
N VAL A 247 -5.09 11.88 -0.34
CA VAL A 247 -6.44 11.37 -0.03
C VAL A 247 -7.40 12.50 0.34
N ASP A 248 -6.98 13.47 1.15
CA ASP A 248 -7.78 14.64 1.50
C ASP A 248 -8.20 15.44 0.26
N ARG A 249 -7.30 15.58 -0.72
CA ARG A 249 -7.60 16.25 -1.99
C ARG A 249 -8.62 15.49 -2.82
N MET A 250 -8.53 14.16 -2.85
CA MET A 250 -9.49 13.31 -3.54
C MET A 250 -10.86 13.32 -2.86
N LYS A 251 -10.91 13.32 -1.52
CA LYS A 251 -12.14 13.37 -0.73
C LYS A 251 -12.88 14.70 -0.86
N ARG A 252 -12.17 15.82 -1.02
CA ARG A 252 -12.77 17.17 -1.12
C ARG A 252 -13.69 17.35 -2.32
N ASN A 253 -13.47 16.63 -3.42
CA ASN A 253 -14.28 16.75 -4.62
C ASN A 253 -14.42 15.38 -5.31
N SER A 254 -15.65 14.85 -5.31
CA SER A 254 -15.98 13.55 -5.89
C SER A 254 -15.73 13.46 -7.41
N ASN A 255 -15.62 14.59 -8.11
CA ASN A 255 -15.31 14.62 -9.54
C ASN A 255 -13.80 14.56 -9.84
N VAL A 256 -12.93 14.55 -8.82
CA VAL A 256 -11.48 14.42 -9.02
C VAL A 256 -11.13 12.95 -9.23
N GLY A 257 -10.70 12.63 -10.45
CA GLY A 257 -10.25 11.28 -10.81
C GLY A 257 -8.79 10.98 -10.47
N ALA A 258 -7.95 12.01 -10.31
CA ALA A 258 -6.56 11.83 -9.87
C ALA A 258 -6.00 13.08 -9.17
N ALA A 259 -5.12 12.87 -8.21
CA ALA A 259 -4.29 13.91 -7.59
C ALA A 259 -2.82 13.52 -7.67
N CYS A 260 -1.93 14.50 -7.75
CA CYS A 260 -0.51 14.26 -7.94
C CYS A 260 0.33 14.99 -6.90
N GLY A 261 1.27 14.28 -6.29
CA GLY A 261 2.28 14.86 -5.42
C GLY A 261 3.45 15.41 -6.23
N ARG A 262 3.97 16.58 -5.83
CA ARG A 262 5.20 17.14 -6.43
C ARG A 262 6.40 16.33 -5.92
N ILE A 263 7.27 15.91 -6.84
CA ILE A 263 8.52 15.23 -6.52
C ILE A 263 9.64 16.27 -6.46
N HIS A 264 10.44 16.19 -5.41
CA HIS A 264 11.68 16.95 -5.29
C HIS A 264 12.85 15.99 -5.59
N PRO A 265 13.63 16.22 -6.67
CA PRO A 265 14.77 15.36 -6.98
C PRO A 265 15.83 15.53 -5.89
N ILE A 266 16.35 14.40 -5.40
CA ILE A 266 17.47 14.38 -4.45
C ILE A 266 18.69 13.89 -5.23
N GLY A 267 19.48 14.83 -5.76
CA GLY A 267 20.66 14.54 -6.57
C GLY A 267 21.38 15.80 -7.04
N SER A 268 22.67 15.69 -7.34
CA SER A 268 23.54 16.82 -7.70
C SER A 268 23.62 17.12 -9.21
N GLY A 269 22.55 16.82 -9.96
CA GLY A 269 22.47 17.03 -11.42
C GLY A 269 21.62 18.26 -11.79
N LEU A 270 21.83 18.81 -12.99
CA LEU A 270 21.04 19.94 -13.52
C LEU A 270 19.54 19.61 -13.51
N GLU A 271 18.74 20.49 -12.89
CA GLU A 271 17.30 20.35 -12.73
C GLU A 271 16.58 20.33 -14.09
N ILE A 272 16.09 19.17 -14.49
CA ILE A 272 15.11 19.03 -15.56
C ILE A 272 13.80 18.57 -14.92
N SER A 273 12.78 19.46 -14.94
CA SER A 273 11.33 19.23 -14.80
C SER A 273 10.83 18.14 -13.81
N PRO A 274 9.96 18.48 -12.83
CA PRO A 274 9.40 17.49 -11.90
C PRO A 274 8.54 16.44 -12.62
N PHE A 275 8.85 15.16 -12.40
CA PHE A 275 7.95 14.05 -12.74
C PHE A 275 6.73 14.05 -11.80
N SER A 276 5.57 13.67 -12.34
CA SER A 276 4.28 13.63 -11.63
C SER A 276 3.94 12.18 -11.21
N LYS A 277 3.69 11.94 -9.92
CA LYS A 277 3.18 10.66 -9.37
C LYS A 277 1.70 10.79 -8.99
N TYR A 278 0.86 9.85 -9.40
CA TYR A 278 -0.60 9.96 -9.32
C TYR A 278 -1.18 9.05 -8.23
N ILE A 279 -2.04 9.61 -7.38
CA ILE A 279 -3.13 8.85 -6.77
C ILE A 279 -4.32 8.95 -7.71
N CYS A 280 -4.93 7.82 -8.06
CA CYS A 280 -6.11 7.74 -8.89
C CYS A 280 -7.27 7.19 -8.06
N LYS A 281 -8.49 7.59 -8.45
CA LYS A 281 -9.74 6.99 -7.98
C LYS A 281 -10.30 6.09 -9.06
#